data_AF-T0KEQ9-F1
#
_entry.id   AF-T0KEQ9-F1
#
_cell.length_a   1.000
_cell.length_b   1.000
_cell.length_c   1.000
_cell.angle_alpha   90.00
_cell.angle_beta   90.00
_cell.angle_gamma   90.00
#
_symmetry.space_group_name_H-M   'P 1'
#
loop_
_entity.id
_entity.type
_entity.pdbx_description
1 polymer ?
#
loop_
_entity_poly.entity_id
_entity_poly.type
_entity_poly.pdbx_seq_one_letter_code
_entity_poly.pdbx_strand_id
1 'polypeptide(L)'
;MWSRTRDGCSWDFERNVINTGLPTAAVKPDTNDIPQFHDIIVIGAGFAGLTAARDLSLQGLSVLLLEARDRIGGRTWTAKGQNDDYEMGGGWVHHLQPHVWSEMSRYGLSATEKSSDTGQDSPLNIDGNLQGMQEAGASFTPLAAAFFNVDSHSGRIVMPQPTQPLFNREAIAI
;
A
#
# COMPACT_ATOMS: atom_id res chain seq x y z
N MET A 1 -2.20 -24.96 2.68
CA MET A 1 -1.02 -24.47 3.42
C MET A 1 -0.33 -23.41 2.55
N TRP A 2 -0.03 -22.23 3.07
CA TRP A 2 0.57 -21.14 2.29
C TRP A 2 2.04 -21.41 1.97
N SER A 3 2.50 -20.97 0.80
CA SER A 3 3.91 -20.98 0.44
C SER A 3 4.73 -20.07 1.36
N ARG A 4 6.03 -20.37 1.50
CA ARG A 4 6.96 -19.57 2.31
C ARG A 4 7.84 -18.72 1.42
N THR A 5 7.93 -17.43 1.72
CA THR A 5 8.94 -16.55 1.12
C THR A 5 10.27 -16.72 1.87
N ARG A 6 11.38 -16.37 1.22
CA ARG A 6 12.69 -16.18 1.87
C ARG A 6 12.73 -14.95 2.78
N ASP A 7 11.79 -14.00 2.62
CA ASP A 7 11.75 -12.76 3.39
C ASP A 7 11.12 -12.93 4.79
N GLY A 8 11.49 -12.02 5.69
CA GLY A 8 10.96 -11.95 7.05
C GLY A 8 11.59 -12.94 8.01
N CYS A 9 11.33 -12.75 9.30
CA CYS A 9 11.81 -13.64 10.36
C CYS A 9 10.78 -13.76 11.48
N SER A 10 10.78 -14.91 12.16
CA SER A 10 10.09 -15.09 13.43
C SER A 10 11.09 -15.52 14.51
N TRP A 11 10.83 -15.11 15.74
CA TRP A 11 11.63 -15.56 16.88
C TRP A 11 10.85 -16.60 17.69
N ASP A 12 11.51 -17.72 17.97
CA ASP A 12 11.00 -18.77 18.85
C ASP A 12 11.56 -18.52 20.26
N PHE A 13 10.69 -18.09 21.17
CA PHE A 13 11.04 -17.74 22.55
C PHE A 13 11.53 -18.96 23.34
N GLU A 14 10.91 -20.13 23.16
CA GLU A 14 11.23 -21.33 23.93
C GLU A 14 12.60 -21.89 23.54
N ARG A 15 12.90 -21.85 22.24
CA ARG A 15 14.15 -22.37 21.69
C ARG A 15 15.25 -21.33 21.58
N ASN A 16 14.92 -20.05 21.80
CA ASN A 16 15.81 -18.91 21.61
C ASN A 16 16.50 -18.90 20.23
N VAL A 17 15.73 -19.13 19.16
CA VAL A 17 16.24 -19.17 17.77
C VAL A 17 15.44 -18.25 16.86
N ILE A 18 16.12 -17.67 15.86
CA ILE A 18 15.49 -16.91 14.78
C ILE A 18 15.26 -17.85 13.59
N ASN A 19 14.02 -17.92 13.14
CA ASN A 19 13.62 -18.63 11.93
C ASN A 19 13.45 -17.62 10.79
N THR A 20 14.07 -17.87 9.64
CA THR A 20 13.94 -17.03 8.44
C THR A 20 12.83 -17.52 7.52
N GLY A 21 12.22 -16.59 6.79
CA GLY A 21 11.15 -16.86 5.87
C GLY A 21 9.81 -17.01 6.57
N LEU A 22 8.78 -16.32 6.07
CA LEU A 22 7.43 -16.39 6.64
C LEU A 22 6.43 -16.93 5.61
N PRO A 23 5.36 -17.62 6.06
CA PRO A 23 4.28 -18.02 5.15
C PRO A 23 3.53 -16.78 4.64
N THR A 24 3.21 -16.73 3.36
CA THR A 24 2.48 -15.62 2.75
C THR A 24 1.74 -16.05 1.49
N ALA A 25 0.62 -15.39 1.19
CA ALA A 25 -0.09 -15.55 -0.09
C ALA A 25 0.58 -14.81 -1.25
N ALA A 26 1.60 -13.98 -0.96
CA ALA A 26 2.31 -13.17 -1.93
C ALA A 26 3.31 -13.97 -2.78
N VAL A 27 3.69 -15.19 -2.37
CA VAL A 27 4.51 -16.07 -3.20
C VAL A 27 3.68 -16.52 -4.40
N LYS A 28 4.17 -16.26 -5.61
CA LYS A 28 3.54 -16.67 -6.86
C LYS A 28 4.49 -17.59 -7.63
N PRO A 29 3.98 -18.65 -8.26
CA PRO A 29 4.82 -19.52 -9.08
C PRO A 29 5.34 -18.76 -10.29
N ASP A 30 6.55 -19.11 -10.71
CA ASP A 30 7.14 -18.60 -11.94
C ASP A 30 6.38 -19.15 -13.16
N THR A 31 6.37 -18.37 -14.24
CA THR A 31 5.84 -18.80 -15.54
C THR A 31 6.98 -19.41 -16.35
N ASN A 32 6.85 -20.68 -16.76
CA ASN A 32 7.91 -21.40 -17.48
C ASN A 32 7.95 -21.11 -18.98
N ASP A 33 6.78 -20.86 -19.59
CA ASP A 33 6.65 -20.64 -21.03
C ASP A 33 6.62 -19.14 -21.34
N ILE A 34 7.80 -18.52 -21.31
CA ILE A 34 7.96 -17.08 -21.57
C ILE A 34 8.21 -16.87 -23.08
N PRO A 35 7.32 -16.16 -23.79
CA PRO A 35 7.56 -15.77 -25.18
C PRO A 35 8.89 -15.02 -25.37
N GLN A 36 9.53 -15.19 -26.52
CA GLN A 36 10.80 -14.50 -26.79
C GLN A 36 10.65 -12.97 -26.91
N PHE A 37 9.47 -12.51 -27.35
CA PHE A 37 9.21 -11.11 -27.64
C PHE A 37 8.03 -10.60 -26.82
N HIS A 38 8.20 -9.39 -26.27
CA HIS A 38 7.21 -8.67 -25.49
C HIS A 38 7.21 -7.21 -25.90
N ASP A 39 6.06 -6.56 -25.87
CA ASP A 39 5.94 -5.13 -26.13
C ASP A 39 6.60 -4.32 -25.00
N ILE A 40 6.39 -4.75 -23.75
CA ILE A 40 6.88 -4.07 -22.55
C ILE A 40 7.45 -5.06 -21.54
N ILE A 41 8.54 -4.66 -20.88
CA ILE A 41 9.10 -5.36 -19.71
C ILE A 41 8.98 -4.45 -18.49
N VAL A 42 8.33 -4.94 -17.44
CA VAL A 42 8.21 -4.27 -16.14
C VAL A 42 9.13 -4.98 -15.15
N ILE A 43 10.00 -4.23 -14.48
CA ILE A 43 10.94 -4.76 -13.49
C ILE A 43 10.47 -4.35 -12.09
N GLY A 44 10.01 -5.33 -11.32
CA GLY A 44 9.56 -5.23 -9.92
C GLY A 44 8.05 -5.41 -9.77
N ALA A 45 7.63 -6.45 -9.05
CA ALA A 45 6.23 -6.77 -8.76
C ALA A 45 5.73 -6.14 -7.44
N GLY A 46 6.17 -4.91 -7.13
CA GLY A 46 5.54 -4.06 -6.11
C GLY A 46 4.29 -3.36 -6.65
N PHE A 47 3.58 -2.59 -5.82
CA PHE A 47 2.36 -1.89 -6.26
C PHE A 47 2.53 -1.06 -7.54
N ALA A 48 3.65 -0.35 -7.70
CA ALA A 48 3.92 0.43 -8.91
C ALA A 48 4.01 -0.46 -10.17
N GLY A 49 4.81 -1.53 -10.13
CA GLY A 49 4.95 -2.42 -11.29
C GLY A 49 3.72 -3.29 -11.54
N LEU A 50 3.02 -3.72 -10.49
CA LEU A 50 1.73 -4.42 -10.64
C LEU A 50 0.68 -3.53 -11.30
N THR A 51 0.61 -2.26 -10.90
CA THR A 51 -0.30 -1.26 -11.51
C THR A 51 0.06 -1.04 -12.98
N ALA A 52 1.34 -0.80 -13.28
CA ALA A 52 1.81 -0.60 -14.65
C ALA A 52 1.55 -1.83 -15.54
N ALA A 53 1.90 -3.03 -15.06
CA ALA A 53 1.68 -4.26 -15.83
C ALA A 53 0.19 -4.49 -16.11
N ARG A 54 -0.67 -4.29 -15.10
CA ARG A 54 -2.13 -4.43 -15.23
C ARG A 54 -2.71 -3.41 -16.22
N ASP A 55 -2.30 -2.14 -16.15
CA ASP A 55 -2.82 -1.10 -17.04
C ASP A 55 -2.37 -1.32 -18.50
N LEU A 56 -1.11 -1.69 -18.72
CA LEU A 56 -0.57 -1.99 -20.06
C LEU A 56 -1.20 -3.26 -20.65
N SER A 57 -1.37 -4.31 -19.86
CA SER A 57 -2.05 -5.53 -20.29
C SER A 57 -3.51 -5.29 -20.66
N LEU A 58 -4.23 -4.42 -19.94
CA LEU A 58 -5.61 -4.04 -20.28
C LEU A 58 -5.72 -3.26 -21.61
N GLN A 59 -4.63 -2.66 -22.08
CA GLN A 59 -4.54 -2.04 -23.41
C GLN A 59 -4.22 -3.05 -24.53
N GLY A 60 -4.10 -4.35 -24.20
CA GLY A 60 -3.81 -5.41 -25.15
C GLY A 60 -2.32 -5.59 -25.46
N LEU A 61 -1.42 -4.93 -24.72
CA LEU A 61 0.03 -5.10 -24.87
C LEU A 61 0.49 -6.41 -24.20
N SER A 62 1.46 -7.07 -24.82
CA SER A 62 2.17 -8.20 -24.23
C SER A 62 3.20 -7.70 -23.21
N VAL A 63 3.00 -8.03 -21.93
CA VAL A 63 3.81 -7.53 -20.83
C VAL A 63 4.53 -8.67 -20.13
N LEU A 64 5.85 -8.54 -19.98
CA LEU A 64 6.66 -9.39 -19.12
C LEU A 64 6.94 -8.69 -17.79
N LEU A 65 6.52 -9.27 -16.68
CA LEU A 65 6.81 -8.79 -15.33
C LEU A 65 7.93 -9.62 -14.70
N LEU A 66 9.05 -8.98 -14.36
CA LEU A 66 10.19 -9.61 -13.71
C LEU A 66 10.28 -9.16 -12.25
N GLU A 67 10.42 -10.08 -11.31
CA GLU A 67 10.60 -9.80 -9.88
C GLU A 67 11.83 -10.54 -9.34
N ALA A 68 12.60 -9.86 -8.49
CA ALA A 68 13.82 -10.43 -7.91
C ALA A 68 13.54 -11.36 -6.73
N ARG A 69 12.42 -11.15 -6.04
CA ARG A 69 11.95 -11.96 -4.91
C ARG A 69 11.11 -13.14 -5.37
N ASP A 70 10.90 -14.07 -4.46
CA ASP A 70 9.96 -15.19 -4.63
C ASP A 70 8.49 -14.78 -4.38
N ARG A 71 8.21 -13.48 -4.24
CA ARG A 71 6.89 -12.95 -3.91
C ARG A 71 6.65 -11.58 -4.55
N ILE A 72 5.37 -11.28 -4.75
CA ILE A 72 4.90 -9.95 -5.15
C ILE A 72 4.77 -9.02 -3.92
N GLY A 73 4.40 -7.77 -4.18
CA GLY A 73 4.12 -6.73 -3.17
C GLY A 73 5.35 -5.87 -2.83
N GLY A 74 6.56 -6.37 -3.04
CA GLY A 74 7.80 -5.62 -2.81
C GLY A 74 7.92 -5.19 -1.35
N ARG A 75 7.83 -3.87 -1.09
CA ARG A 75 7.91 -3.28 0.25
C ARG A 75 6.62 -3.40 1.08
N THR A 76 5.55 -3.94 0.51
CA THR A 76 4.28 -4.16 1.21
C THR A 76 3.85 -5.60 1.02
N TRP A 77 3.77 -6.37 2.11
CA TRP A 77 3.29 -7.75 2.09
C TRP A 77 2.89 -8.19 3.49
N THR A 78 1.95 -9.13 3.51
CA THR A 78 1.39 -9.68 4.75
C THR A 78 1.94 -11.09 4.99
N ALA A 79 2.53 -11.31 6.15
CA ALA A 79 2.87 -12.64 6.64
C ALA A 79 1.67 -13.27 7.36
N LYS A 80 1.45 -14.57 7.15
CA LYS A 80 0.36 -15.32 7.80
C LYS A 80 0.81 -15.82 9.18
N GLY A 81 0.16 -15.36 10.24
CA GLY A 81 0.34 -15.90 11.58
C GLY A 81 -0.64 -17.01 11.91
N GLN A 82 -0.55 -17.54 13.13
CA GLN A 82 -1.52 -18.52 13.64
C GLN A 82 -2.84 -17.85 14.03
N ASN A 83 -2.77 -16.68 14.66
CA ASN A 83 -3.93 -15.96 15.18
C ASN A 83 -4.27 -14.73 14.33
N ASP A 84 -3.25 -14.01 13.89
CA ASP A 84 -3.38 -12.79 13.10
C ASP A 84 -2.36 -12.74 11.97
N ASP A 85 -2.71 -11.95 10.97
CA ASP A 85 -1.84 -11.57 9.88
C ASP A 85 -0.92 -10.40 10.31
N TYR A 86 0.33 -10.44 9.86
CA TYR A 86 1.33 -9.42 10.19
C TYR A 86 1.71 -8.61 8.96
N GLU A 87 1.56 -7.29 9.03
CA GLU A 87 2.04 -6.38 8.00
C GLU A 87 3.55 -6.20 8.12
N MET A 88 4.29 -6.68 7.11
CA MET A 88 5.76 -6.70 7.13
C MET A 88 6.36 -5.44 6.48
N GLY A 89 5.54 -4.42 6.25
CA GLY A 89 5.89 -3.21 5.50
C GLY A 89 4.78 -2.16 5.57
N GLY A 90 4.38 -1.60 4.43
CA GLY A 90 3.30 -0.59 4.41
C GLY A 90 1.96 -1.18 4.87
N GLY A 91 1.43 -0.72 6.00
CA GLY A 91 0.23 -1.30 6.62
C GLY A 91 -1.00 -0.38 6.71
N TRP A 92 -0.90 0.89 6.29
CA TRP A 92 -2.01 1.85 6.39
C TRP A 92 -2.39 2.44 5.05
N VAL A 93 -3.70 2.63 4.88
CA VAL A 93 -4.33 3.29 3.75
C VAL A 93 -5.38 4.27 4.27
N HIS A 94 -5.76 5.25 3.45
CA HIS A 94 -6.80 6.22 3.81
C HIS A 94 -7.58 6.65 2.57
N HIS A 95 -8.85 7.01 2.74
CA HIS A 95 -9.70 7.45 1.61
C HIS A 95 -9.25 8.77 0.96
N LEU A 96 -8.40 9.53 1.65
CA LEU A 96 -7.72 10.70 1.09
C LEU A 96 -6.48 10.33 0.28
N GLN A 97 -6.12 9.04 0.19
CA GLN A 97 -5.04 8.54 -0.66
C GLN A 97 -5.63 8.04 -1.98
N PRO A 98 -5.67 8.90 -2.99
CA PRO A 98 -6.54 8.78 -4.15
C PRO A 98 -6.28 7.52 -4.98
N HIS A 99 -5.01 7.24 -5.27
CA HIS A 99 -4.60 6.13 -6.14
C HIS A 99 -4.91 4.77 -5.50
N VAL A 100 -4.47 4.55 -4.26
CA VAL A 100 -4.73 3.29 -3.56
C VAL A 100 -6.22 3.12 -3.27
N TRP A 101 -6.94 4.18 -2.93
CA TRP A 101 -8.37 4.10 -2.67
C TRP A 101 -9.19 3.78 -3.92
N SER A 102 -8.78 4.31 -5.09
CA SER A 102 -9.37 3.94 -6.37
C SER A 102 -9.23 2.45 -6.64
N GLU A 103 -8.06 1.86 -6.35
CA GLU A 103 -7.84 0.42 -6.48
C GLU A 103 -8.62 -0.40 -5.46
N MET A 104 -8.66 0.02 -4.20
CA MET A 104 -9.47 -0.64 -3.18
C MET A 104 -10.95 -0.65 -3.56
N SER A 105 -11.46 0.46 -4.09
CA SER A 105 -12.84 0.56 -4.58
C SER A 105 -13.07 -0.34 -5.79
N ARG A 106 -12.15 -0.31 -6.78
CA ARG A 106 -12.20 -1.15 -7.99
C ARG A 106 -12.27 -2.64 -7.66
N TYR A 107 -11.54 -3.07 -6.64
CA TYR A 107 -11.45 -4.48 -6.21
C TYR A 107 -12.43 -4.86 -5.09
N GLY A 108 -13.30 -3.93 -4.64
CA GLY A 108 -14.29 -4.21 -3.60
C GLY A 108 -13.70 -4.39 -2.19
N LEU A 109 -12.50 -3.85 -1.93
CA LEU A 109 -11.76 -4.00 -0.68
C LEU A 109 -12.05 -2.91 0.36
N SER A 110 -12.67 -1.79 -0.04
CA SER A 110 -12.98 -0.67 0.86
C SER A 110 -13.98 -1.01 1.98
N ALA A 111 -14.74 -2.11 1.84
CA ALA A 111 -15.66 -2.60 2.88
C ALA A 111 -14.99 -3.52 3.93
N THR A 112 -13.73 -3.91 3.71
CA THR A 112 -13.00 -4.88 4.54
C THR A 112 -11.96 -4.24 5.45
N GLU A 113 -11.99 -2.91 5.58
CA GLU A 113 -11.01 -2.19 6.38
C GLU A 113 -11.14 -2.53 7.85
N LYS A 114 -10.07 -3.09 8.40
CA LYS A 114 -9.83 -3.04 9.83
C LYS A 114 -9.44 -1.61 10.14
N SER A 115 -10.34 -0.85 10.77
CA SER A 115 -9.98 0.45 11.35
C SER A 115 -8.85 0.20 12.34
N SER A 116 -7.76 0.97 12.22
CA SER A 116 -6.89 1.15 13.38
C SER A 116 -7.76 1.77 14.46
N ASP A 117 -8.18 0.97 15.44
CA ASP A 117 -8.84 1.45 16.65
C ASP A 117 -7.79 2.20 17.48
N THR A 118 -7.30 3.32 16.96
CA THR A 118 -6.98 4.45 17.80
C THR A 118 -8.33 4.85 18.35
N GLY A 119 -8.70 4.30 19.51
CA GLY A 119 -9.95 4.63 20.18
C GLY A 119 -10.14 6.14 20.15
N GLN A 120 -11.41 6.58 20.08
CA GLN A 120 -11.76 8.01 19.91
C GLN A 120 -11.07 8.95 20.91
N ASP A 121 -10.49 8.41 21.98
CA ASP A 121 -9.75 9.09 23.02
C ASP A 121 -8.22 8.91 22.93
N SER A 122 -7.63 8.62 21.77
CA SER A 122 -6.17 8.57 21.63
C SER A 122 -5.61 10.00 21.81
N PRO A 123 -4.98 10.32 22.96
CA PRO A 123 -4.62 11.69 23.23
C PRO A 123 -3.41 12.09 22.40
N LEU A 124 -3.46 13.29 21.83
CA LEU A 124 -2.32 13.92 21.19
C LEU A 124 -1.40 14.47 22.28
N ASN A 125 -0.12 14.11 22.22
CA ASN A 125 0.89 14.73 23.07
C ASN A 125 1.38 16.01 22.39
N ILE A 126 1.00 17.15 22.95
CA ILE A 126 1.46 18.48 22.51
C ILE A 126 2.33 19.04 23.64
N ASP A 127 3.63 19.12 23.40
CA ASP A 127 4.63 19.65 24.34
C ASP A 127 4.60 19.01 25.75
N GLY A 128 4.34 17.70 25.82
CA GLY A 128 4.24 16.96 27.08
C GLY A 128 2.83 16.91 27.68
N ASN A 129 1.86 17.61 27.10
CA ASN A 129 0.47 17.59 27.54
C ASN A 129 -0.37 16.67 26.64
N LEU A 130 -1.01 15.68 27.26
CA LEU A 130 -1.97 14.81 26.61
C LEU A 130 -3.30 15.55 26.47
N GLN A 131 -3.70 15.85 25.23
CA GLN A 131 -4.98 16.48 24.92
C GLN A 131 -5.85 15.51 24.11
N GLY A 132 -7.16 15.50 24.37
CA GLY A 132 -8.08 14.74 23.52
C GLY A 132 -8.08 15.28 22.09
N MET A 133 -8.36 14.45 21.08
CA MET A 133 -8.39 14.91 19.68
C MET A 133 -9.33 16.09 19.45
N GLN A 134 -10.42 16.19 20.22
CA GLN A 134 -11.39 17.27 20.11
C GLN A 134 -10.85 18.60 20.62
N GLU A 135 -10.11 18.58 21.74
CA GLU A 135 -9.44 19.76 22.32
C GLU A 135 -8.25 20.19 21.45
N ALA A 136 -7.47 19.23 20.98
CA ALA A 136 -6.34 19.47 20.09
C ALA A 136 -6.78 19.98 18.70
N GLY A 137 -8.00 19.65 18.25
CA GLY A 137 -8.53 20.01 16.93
C GLY A 137 -8.52 21.52 16.64
N ALA A 138 -8.77 22.36 17.65
CA ALA A 138 -8.75 23.81 17.50
C ALA A 138 -7.34 24.35 17.18
N SER A 139 -6.30 23.72 17.74
CA SER A 139 -4.89 24.08 17.50
C SER A 139 -4.30 23.34 16.29
N PHE A 140 -4.74 22.11 16.05
CA PHE A 140 -4.25 21.26 14.97
C PHE A 140 -4.77 21.71 13.60
N THR A 141 -6.04 22.14 13.49
CA THR A 141 -6.63 22.49 12.20
C THR A 141 -5.89 23.62 11.46
N PRO A 142 -5.50 24.75 12.10
CA PRO A 142 -4.71 25.79 11.44
C PRO A 142 -3.31 25.31 11.04
N LEU A 143 -2.66 24.48 11.86
CA LEU A 143 -1.35 23.90 11.57
C LEU A 143 -1.43 22.93 10.38
N ALA A 144 -2.42 22.04 10.38
CA ALA A 144 -2.70 21.12 9.28
C ALA A 144 -3.00 21.90 7.99
N ALA A 145 -3.76 23.00 8.05
CA ALA A 145 -3.99 23.86 6.91
C ALA A 145 -2.67 24.48 6.40
N ALA A 146 -1.85 25.07 7.28
CA ALA A 146 -0.56 25.63 6.88
C ALA A 146 0.39 24.60 6.27
N PHE A 147 0.36 23.36 6.76
CA PHE A 147 1.25 22.29 6.33
C PHE A 147 0.76 21.55 5.07
N PHE A 148 -0.54 21.25 4.97
CA PHE A 148 -1.11 20.48 3.87
C PHE A 148 -1.70 21.33 2.74
N ASN A 149 -2.12 22.56 3.02
CA ASN A 149 -2.71 23.48 2.04
C ASN A 149 -1.68 24.46 1.48
N VAL A 150 -0.54 23.93 1.02
CA VAL A 150 0.60 24.74 0.52
C VAL A 150 0.25 25.61 -0.69
N ASP A 151 -0.73 25.19 -1.49
CA ASP A 151 -1.18 25.88 -2.70
C ASP A 151 -2.41 26.76 -2.46
N SER A 152 -2.94 26.84 -1.23
CA SER A 152 -4.23 27.46 -0.89
C SER A 152 -5.46 26.83 -1.58
N HIS A 153 -5.29 25.69 -2.27
CA HIS A 153 -6.34 24.97 -2.99
C HIS A 153 -6.45 23.51 -2.52
N SER A 154 -5.89 23.17 -1.37
CA SER A 154 -5.84 21.85 -0.75
C SER A 154 -5.29 20.79 -1.70
N GLY A 155 -4.27 21.15 -2.48
CA GLY A 155 -3.68 20.28 -3.49
C GLY A 155 -4.52 20.08 -4.75
N ARG A 156 -5.68 20.75 -4.88
CA ARG A 156 -6.60 20.58 -6.03
C ARG A 156 -6.08 21.21 -7.31
N ILE A 157 -5.06 22.07 -7.25
CA ILE A 157 -4.37 22.52 -8.46
C ILE A 157 -3.65 21.32 -9.12
N VAL A 158 -2.97 20.50 -8.31
CA VAL A 158 -2.22 19.33 -8.80
C VAL A 158 -3.15 18.15 -9.05
N MET A 159 -4.15 17.94 -8.18
CA MET A 159 -5.09 16.85 -8.29
C MET A 159 -6.53 17.34 -8.14
N PRO A 160 -7.16 17.83 -9.23
CA PRO A 160 -8.50 18.43 -9.18
C PRO A 160 -9.60 17.48 -8.71
N GLN A 161 -9.46 16.19 -9.01
CA GLN A 161 -10.40 15.14 -8.62
C GLN A 161 -9.67 14.00 -7.90
N PRO A 162 -9.38 14.16 -6.58
CA PRO A 162 -8.65 13.13 -5.83
C PRO A 162 -9.39 11.79 -5.80
N THR A 163 -10.72 11.78 -5.78
CA THR A 163 -11.47 10.52 -5.82
C THR A 163 -11.44 9.81 -7.18
N GLN A 164 -10.94 10.49 -8.22
CA GLN A 164 -10.80 9.97 -9.59
C GLN A 164 -9.44 10.39 -10.18
N PRO A 165 -8.31 9.96 -9.59
CA PRO A 165 -6.98 10.45 -9.98
C PRO A 165 -6.64 10.10 -11.44
N LEU A 166 -7.23 9.03 -11.96
CA LEU A 166 -7.07 8.58 -13.35
C LEU A 166 -8.01 9.29 -14.35
N PHE A 167 -8.92 10.14 -13.89
CA PHE A 167 -9.80 10.93 -14.77
C PHE A 167 -9.11 12.18 -15.32
N ASN A 168 -8.01 12.63 -14.70
CA ASN A 168 -7.25 13.77 -15.18
C ASN A 168 -6.38 13.37 -16.39
N ARG A 169 -6.97 13.39 -17.59
CA ARG A 169 -6.30 13.03 -18.86
C ARG A 169 -5.07 13.88 -19.15
N GLU A 170 -5.02 15.13 -18.69
CA GLU A 170 -3.86 16.02 -18.90
C GLU A 170 -2.67 15.64 -18.00
N ALA A 171 -2.90 15.06 -16.82
CA ALA A 171 -1.83 14.58 -15.93
C ALA A 171 -1.26 13.20 -16.34
N ILE A 172 -1.93 12.49 -17.24
CA ILE A 172 -1.54 11.15 -17.74
C ILE A 172 -0.81 11.26 -19.09
N ALA A 173 -0.82 12.43 -19.73
CA ALA A 173 -0.09 12.68 -20.96
C ALA A 173 1.42 12.83 -20.67
N ILE A 174 2.12 11.70 -20.55
CA ILE A 174 3.58 11.59 -20.74
C ILE A 174 3.83 11.11 -22.16
#